data_AF-A0AAP8GXX4-F1
#
_entry.id   AF-A0AAP8GXX4-F1
#
_cell.length_a   1.000
_cell.length_b   1.000
_cell.length_c   1.000
_cell.angle_alpha   90.00
_cell.angle_beta   90.00
_cell.angle_gamma   90.00
#
_symmetry.space_group_name_H-M   'P 1'
#
loop_
_entity.id
_entity.type
_entity.pdbx_description
1 polymer ?
#
loop_
_entity_poly.entity_id
_entity_poly.type
_entity_poly.pdbx_seq_one_letter_code
_entity_poly.pdbx_strand_id
1 'polypeptide(L)'
;MEKTITIDGKQVRLKATAATVKRYKAQFRRNLFADLMGLGAINALTSSDGSEQPIDMSNVDISKVDFELIYDLTWLYAKTADSSIPDPMTWLDEFEEFPIEEIMPEVMELVQVTMGAKKK
;
A
#
# COMPACT_ATOMS: atom_id res chain seq x y z
N MET A 1 0.32 10.56 -6.76
CA MET A 1 0.65 9.63 -7.86
C MET A 1 -0.59 8.82 -8.18
N GLU A 2 -0.80 8.47 -9.44
CA GLU A 2 -1.89 7.60 -9.88
C GLU A 2 -1.33 6.55 -10.84
N LYS A 3 -1.81 5.32 -10.75
CA LYS A 3 -1.45 4.21 -11.64
C LYS A 3 -2.61 3.24 -11.80
N THR A 4 -2.56 2.40 -12.82
CA THR A 4 -3.53 1.32 -13.03
C THR A 4 -2.81 -0.01 -12.97
N ILE A 5 -3.34 -0.94 -12.20
CA ILE A 5 -2.86 -2.32 -12.12
C ILE A 5 -3.93 -3.28 -12.61
N THR A 6 -3.56 -4.53 -12.84
CA THR A 6 -4.50 -5.60 -13.18
C THR A 6 -4.63 -6.54 -11.98
N ILE A 7 -5.86 -6.80 -11.55
CA ILE A 7 -6.18 -7.79 -10.50
C ILE A 7 -7.28 -8.67 -11.09
N ASP A 8 -7.08 -9.99 -11.16
CA ASP A 8 -8.09 -10.92 -11.70
C ASP A 8 -8.57 -10.52 -13.11
N GLY A 9 -7.66 -10.07 -13.98
CA GLY A 9 -7.98 -9.56 -15.31
C GLY A 9 -8.73 -8.21 -15.36
N LYS A 10 -9.06 -7.61 -14.21
CA LYS A 10 -9.76 -6.32 -14.09
C LYS A 10 -8.76 -5.18 -13.92
N GLN A 11 -9.01 -4.05 -14.59
CA GLN A 11 -8.20 -2.85 -14.42
C GLN A 11 -8.64 -2.08 -13.17
N VAL A 12 -7.72 -1.93 -12.22
CA VAL A 12 -7.94 -1.20 -10.96
C VAL A 12 -7.05 0.03 -10.93
N ARG A 13 -7.67 1.21 -10.83
CA ARG A 13 -6.95 2.48 -10.66
C ARG A 13 -6.59 2.68 -9.20
N LEU A 14 -5.34 3.00 -8.93
CA LEU A 14 -4.80 3.26 -7.60
C LEU A 14 -4.29 4.71 -7.51
N LYS A 15 -4.62 5.41 -6.43
CA LYS A 15 -4.25 6.82 -6.26
C LYS A 15 -3.72 7.14 -4.87
N ALA A 16 -2.48 7.61 -4.81
CA ALA A 16 -1.87 8.16 -3.60
C ALA A 16 -2.00 9.69 -3.55
N THR A 17 -2.42 10.20 -2.39
CA THR A 17 -2.60 11.63 -2.11
C THR A 17 -2.04 11.99 -0.73
N ALA A 18 -1.86 13.28 -0.44
CA ALA A 18 -1.45 13.74 0.90
C ALA A 18 -2.42 13.31 2.02
N ALA A 19 -3.67 12.95 1.69
CA ALA A 19 -4.67 12.49 2.65
C ALA A 19 -4.65 10.96 2.88
N THR A 20 -3.83 10.19 2.17
CA THR A 20 -3.78 8.71 2.28
C THR A 20 -3.58 8.24 3.73
N VAL A 21 -2.61 8.80 4.45
CA VAL A 21 -2.35 8.44 5.86
C VAL A 21 -3.58 8.71 6.76
N LYS A 22 -4.27 9.84 6.53
CA LYS A 22 -5.48 10.18 7.28
C LYS A 22 -6.64 9.23 6.95
N ARG A 23 -6.80 8.84 5.69
CA ARG A 23 -7.83 7.88 5.26
C ARG A 23 -7.57 6.49 5.83
N TYR A 24 -6.31 6.02 5.81
CA TYR A 24 -5.93 4.74 6.42
C TYR A 24 -6.34 4.69 7.89
N LYS A 25 -5.93 5.70 8.68
CA LYS A 25 -6.29 5.80 10.10
C LYS A 25 -7.80 5.88 10.33
N ALA A 26 -8.53 6.59 9.47
CA ALA A 26 -9.97 6.73 9.59
C ALA A 26 -10.69 5.40 9.32
N GLN A 27 -10.26 4.64 8.31
CA GLN A 27 -10.84 3.38 7.90
C GLN A 27 -10.53 2.25 8.89
N PHE A 28 -9.24 1.98 9.11
CA PHE A 28 -8.79 0.77 9.80
C PHE A 28 -8.53 0.99 11.28
N ARG A 29 -8.59 2.24 11.76
CA ARG A 29 -8.22 2.64 13.14
C ARG A 29 -6.79 2.25 13.54
N ARG A 30 -5.93 1.96 12.56
CA ARG A 30 -4.53 1.59 12.70
C ARG A 30 -3.60 2.74 12.30
N ASN A 31 -2.32 2.60 12.62
CA ASN A 31 -1.28 3.55 12.23
C ASN A 31 -0.45 2.95 11.08
N LEU A 32 -0.63 3.50 9.88
CA LEU A 32 0.05 3.04 8.66
C LEU A 32 1.58 2.90 8.84
N PHE A 33 2.23 3.84 9.51
CA PHE A 33 3.68 3.78 9.70
C PHE A 33 4.11 2.64 10.64
N ALA A 34 3.30 2.34 11.66
CA ALA A 34 3.56 1.22 12.55
C ALA A 34 3.35 -0.11 11.82
N ASP A 35 2.33 -0.20 10.98
CA ASP A 35 2.05 -1.39 10.18
C ASP A 35 3.16 -1.66 9.16
N LEU A 36 3.63 -0.62 8.46
CA LEU A 36 4.74 -0.72 7.51
C LEU A 36 6.08 -1.09 8.18
N MET A 37 6.30 -0.64 9.42
CA MET A 37 7.46 -1.04 10.22
C MET A 37 7.34 -2.52 10.63
N GLY A 38 6.14 -2.97 11.01
CA GLY A 38 5.84 -4.36 11.33
C GLY A 38 6.07 -5.31 10.13
N LEU A 39 5.82 -4.83 8.91
CA LEU A 39 6.13 -5.58 7.68
C LEU A 39 7.62 -5.73 7.38
N GLY A 40 8.51 -5.00 8.06
CA GLY A 40 9.92 -4.91 7.66
C GLY A 40 10.13 -4.16 6.34
N ALA A 41 9.08 -3.58 5.76
CA ALA A 41 9.14 -2.76 4.54
C ALA A 41 9.88 -1.44 4.78
N ILE A 42 9.99 -1.02 6.05
CA ILE A 42 10.76 0.14 6.43
C ILE A 42 11.85 -0.24 7.44
N ASN A 43 13.07 -0.40 6.94
CA ASN A 43 14.26 -0.42 7.78
C ASN A 43 14.55 1.01 8.26
N ALA A 44 13.92 1.40 9.37
CA ALA A 44 14.07 2.69 10.04
C ALA A 44 13.95 3.92 9.10
N LEU A 45 12.82 4.64 9.17
CA LEU A 45 12.54 5.90 8.45
C LEU A 45 13.59 7.03 8.63
N THR A 46 14.67 6.77 9.35
CA THR A 46 15.81 7.65 9.48
C THR A 46 17.06 6.79 9.58
N SER A 47 17.83 6.70 8.51
CA SER A 47 19.27 6.71 8.71
C SER A 47 19.60 8.00 9.47
N SER A 48 20.53 7.97 10.41
CA SER A 48 20.92 9.11 11.29
C SER A 48 21.33 10.39 10.53
N ASP A 49 21.48 10.28 9.21
CA ASP A 49 21.86 11.31 8.24
C ASP A 49 20.67 11.94 7.49
N GLY A 50 19.43 11.55 7.79
CA GLY A 50 18.23 12.13 7.15
C GLY A 50 18.03 11.77 5.68
N SER A 51 18.73 10.75 5.18
CA SER A 51 18.53 10.22 3.84
C SER A 51 17.26 9.36 3.78
N GLU A 52 16.38 9.70 2.82
CA GLU A 52 15.21 8.91 2.47
C GLU A 52 15.67 7.60 1.82
N GLN A 53 15.61 6.49 2.57
CA GLN A 53 15.90 5.18 2.00
C GLN A 53 14.65 4.70 1.24
N PRO A 54 14.79 4.19 0.01
CA PRO A 54 13.68 3.54 -0.68
C PRO A 54 13.18 2.35 0.15
N ILE A 55 11.89 2.02 0.01
CA ILE A 55 11.35 0.78 0.58
C ILE A 55 12.05 -0.37 -0.11
N ASP A 56 12.91 -1.08 0.62
CA ASP A 56 13.63 -2.24 0.12
C ASP A 56 12.91 -3.53 0.51
N MET A 57 12.22 -4.11 -0.47
CA MET A 57 11.50 -5.37 -0.31
C MET A 57 12.38 -6.60 -0.55
N SER A 58 13.66 -6.44 -0.95
CA SER A 58 14.53 -7.56 -1.34
C SER A 58 14.87 -8.52 -0.20
N ASN A 59 14.83 -8.02 1.04
CA ASN A 59 15.10 -8.80 2.25
C ASN A 59 13.84 -9.05 3.10
N VAL A 60 12.65 -8.74 2.55
CA VAL A 60 11.40 -9.00 3.26
C VAL A 60 11.10 -10.49 3.18
N ASP A 61 11.03 -11.13 4.35
CA ASP A 61 10.61 -12.52 4.47
C ASP A 61 9.09 -12.59 4.22
N ILE A 62 8.72 -12.90 2.97
CA ILE A 62 7.33 -12.99 2.49
C ILE A 62 6.48 -13.90 3.39
N SER A 63 7.07 -14.94 4.00
CA SER A 63 6.36 -15.85 4.91
C SER A 63 5.91 -15.21 6.22
N LYS A 64 6.46 -14.04 6.56
CA LYS A 64 6.15 -13.26 7.77
C LYS A 64 5.45 -11.94 7.45
N VAL A 65 5.19 -11.67 6.17
CA VAL A 65 4.46 -10.47 5.75
C VAL A 65 3.02 -10.62 6.18
N ASP A 66 2.53 -9.63 6.93
CA ASP A 66 1.11 -9.48 7.16
C ASP A 66 0.44 -8.98 5.86
N PHE A 67 -0.01 -9.94 5.06
CA PHE A 67 -0.65 -9.64 3.78
C PHE A 67 -1.94 -8.83 3.92
N GLU A 68 -2.57 -8.81 5.11
CA GLU A 68 -3.72 -7.96 5.41
C GLU A 68 -3.43 -6.50 5.05
N LEU A 69 -2.23 -6.01 5.36
CA LEU A 69 -1.84 -4.63 5.05
C LEU A 69 -1.82 -4.37 3.53
N ILE A 70 -1.45 -5.35 2.71
CA ILE A 70 -1.43 -5.20 1.26
C ILE A 70 -2.84 -5.11 0.70
N TYR A 71 -3.77 -5.94 1.19
CA TYR A 71 -5.19 -5.86 0.84
C TYR A 71 -5.77 -4.49 1.21
N ASP A 72 -5.57 -4.07 2.46
CA ASP A 72 -6.04 -2.79 3.00
C ASP A 72 -5.53 -1.60 2.20
N LEU A 73 -4.23 -1.59 1.87
CA LEU A 73 -3.62 -0.52 1.09
C LEU A 73 -4.10 -0.51 -0.34
N THR A 74 -4.22 -1.69 -0.98
CA THR A 74 -4.73 -1.78 -2.35
C THR A 74 -6.14 -1.23 -2.43
N TRP A 75 -7.03 -1.65 -1.51
CA TRP A 75 -8.37 -1.09 -1.40
C TRP A 75 -8.35 0.41 -1.13
N LEU A 76 -7.52 0.89 -0.20
CA LEU A 76 -7.46 2.30 0.15
C LEU A 76 -7.07 3.16 -1.04
N TYR A 77 -6.08 2.73 -1.81
CA TYR A 77 -5.65 3.42 -3.03
C TYR A 77 -6.71 3.35 -4.13
N ALA A 78 -7.39 2.22 -4.26
CA ALA A 78 -8.49 2.06 -5.20
C ALA A 78 -9.67 2.98 -4.86
N LYS A 79 -10.15 2.93 -3.61
CA LYS A 79 -11.21 3.81 -3.08
C LYS A 79 -10.86 5.30 -3.15
N THR A 80 -9.57 5.63 -3.09
CA THR A 80 -9.09 7.01 -3.26
C THR A 80 -9.12 7.45 -4.73
N ALA A 81 -8.94 6.52 -5.68
CA ALA A 81 -9.08 6.79 -7.11
C ALA A 81 -10.55 6.81 -7.56
N ASP A 82 -11.39 6.00 -6.92
CA ASP A 82 -12.81 5.85 -7.23
C ASP A 82 -13.66 5.77 -5.95
N SER A 83 -14.46 6.81 -5.72
CA SER A 83 -15.33 6.88 -4.55
C SER A 83 -16.50 5.89 -4.58
N SER A 84 -16.82 5.24 -5.72
CA SER A 84 -17.92 4.28 -5.79
C SER A 84 -17.55 2.89 -5.26
N ILE A 85 -16.27 2.57 -5.13
CA ILE A 85 -15.79 1.28 -4.60
C ILE A 85 -16.43 1.01 -3.22
N PRO A 86 -16.97 -0.17 -2.92
CA PRO A 86 -17.64 -0.44 -1.65
C PRO A 86 -16.63 -0.57 -0.49
N ASP A 87 -17.08 -1.03 0.68
CA ASP A 87 -16.20 -1.33 1.80
C ASP A 87 -15.16 -2.43 1.43
N PRO A 88 -14.08 -2.57 2.21
CA PRO A 88 -12.97 -3.47 1.86
C PRO A 88 -13.40 -4.90 1.57
N MET A 89 -14.26 -5.48 2.41
CA MET A 89 -14.65 -6.89 2.26
C MET A 89 -15.51 -7.08 1.02
N THR A 90 -16.55 -6.27 0.86
CA THR A 90 -17.42 -6.34 -0.32
C THR A 90 -16.64 -6.14 -1.63
N TRP A 91 -15.62 -5.27 -1.63
CA TRP A 91 -14.80 -5.05 -2.82
C TRP A 91 -13.85 -6.22 -3.09
N LEU A 92 -13.25 -6.80 -2.05
CA LEU A 92 -12.36 -7.96 -2.20
C LEU A 92 -13.12 -9.20 -2.67
N ASP A 93 -14.39 -9.37 -2.25
CA ASP A 93 -15.28 -10.45 -2.71
C ASP A 93 -15.56 -10.41 -4.22
N GLU A 94 -15.25 -9.30 -4.91
CA GLU A 94 -15.39 -9.21 -6.37
C GLU A 94 -14.28 -9.94 -7.13
N PHE A 95 -13.17 -10.33 -6.48
CA PHE A 95 -12.02 -10.97 -7.13
C PHE A 95 -11.97 -12.46 -6.79
N GLU A 96 -11.83 -13.32 -7.80
CA GLU A 96 -11.59 -14.76 -7.59
C GLU A 96 -10.14 -15.01 -7.16
N GLU A 97 -9.21 -14.23 -7.70
CA GLU A 97 -7.79 -14.29 -7.39
C GLU A 97 -7.25 -12.91 -7.02
N PHE A 98 -6.36 -12.86 -6.03
CA PHE A 98 -5.68 -11.63 -5.62
C PHE A 98 -4.17 -11.89 -5.55
N PRO A 99 -3.43 -11.75 -6.66
CA PRO A 99 -2.02 -12.13 -6.74
C PRO A 99 -1.14 -11.13 -5.96
N ILE A 100 -1.02 -11.33 -4.65
CA ILE A 100 -0.31 -10.40 -3.75
C ILE A 100 1.14 -10.17 -4.19
N GLU A 101 1.83 -11.19 -4.69
CA GLU A 101 3.22 -11.07 -5.13
C GLU A 101 3.39 -10.04 -6.27
N GLU A 102 2.39 -9.92 -7.14
CA GLU A 102 2.37 -8.95 -8.25
C GLU A 102 1.89 -7.57 -7.78
N ILE A 103 0.94 -7.54 -6.84
CA ILE A 103 0.30 -6.30 -6.35
C ILE A 103 1.20 -5.56 -5.36
N MET A 104 1.91 -6.30 -4.51
CA MET A 104 2.77 -5.76 -3.46
C MET A 104 3.81 -4.74 -3.95
N PRO A 105 4.63 -4.99 -5.00
CA PRO A 105 5.57 -3.98 -5.48
C PRO A 105 4.87 -2.71 -5.97
N GLU A 106 3.71 -2.85 -6.61
CA GLU A 106 2.92 -1.71 -7.12
C GLU A 106 2.37 -0.83 -6.00
N VAL A 107 1.94 -1.47 -4.90
CA VAL A 107 1.47 -0.81 -3.67
C VAL A 107 2.63 -0.12 -2.95
N MET A 108 3.79 -0.78 -2.82
CA MET A 108 4.94 -0.23 -2.13
C MET A 108 5.49 1.03 -2.81
N GLU A 109 5.43 1.11 -4.14
CA GLU A 109 5.77 2.32 -4.88
C GLU A 109 4.86 3.52 -4.52
N LEU A 110 3.56 3.27 -4.31
CA LEU A 110 2.61 4.30 -3.85
C LEU A 110 2.82 4.67 -2.39
N VAL A 111 3.21 3.71 -1.55
CA VAL A 111 3.59 3.96 -0.15
C VAL A 111 4.81 4.87 -0.10
N GLN A 112 5.82 4.62 -0.92
CA GLN A 112 7.02 5.46 -0.98
C GLN A 112 6.67 6.94 -1.25
N VAL A 113 5.78 7.19 -2.22
CA VAL A 113 5.28 8.55 -2.48
C VAL A 113 4.46 9.10 -1.30
N THR A 114 3.69 8.26 -0.62
CA THR A 114 2.89 8.64 0.55
C THR A 114 3.77 9.07 1.73
N MET A 115 4.95 8.47 1.89
CA MET A 115 5.91 8.80 2.94
C MET A 115 6.71 10.08 2.66
N GLY A 116 6.55 10.69 1.48
CA GLY A 116 7.27 11.90 1.10
C GLY A 116 8.60 11.64 0.40
N ALA A 117 9.02 10.38 0.28
CA ALA A 117 10.21 9.99 -0.47
C ALA A 117 10.04 10.39 -1.94
N LYS A 118 10.78 11.44 -2.34
CA LYS A 118 10.75 11.91 -3.71
C LYS A 118 11.40 10.86 -4.60
N LYS A 119 10.72 10.43 -5.66
CA LYS A 119 11.41 9.83 -6.80
C LYS A 119 12.37 10.88 -7.34
N LYS A 120 13.67 10.64 -7.19
CA LYS A 120 14.72 11.48 -7.78
C LYS A 120 14.82 11.18 -9.27
#